data_AF-A0A959E0F1-F1
#
_entry.id   AF-A0A959E0F1-F1
#
_cell.length_a   1.000
_cell.length_b   1.000
_cell.length_c   1.000
_cell.angle_alpha   90.00
_cell.angle_beta   90.00
_cell.angle_gamma   90.00
#
_symmetry.space_group_name_H-M   'P 1'
#
loop_
_entity.id
_entity.type
_entity.pdbx_description
1 polymer ?
#
loop_
_entity_poly.entity_id
_entity_poly.type
_entity_poly.pdbx_seq_one_letter_code
_entity_poly.pdbx_strand_id
1 'polypeptide(L)'
;TVYGKKGTKRRDELERDFESFKIGMLLRNAREEKKLTQEQLGELIDKKRTYISRVENNGSNLTLKTLYDIVEKGLGGKVEITISL
;
A
#
# COMPACT_ATOMS: atom_id res chain seq x y z
N THR A 1 23.61 -15.88 -1.37
CA THR A 1 22.77 -14.68 -1.49
C THR A 1 21.82 -14.65 -0.30
N VAL A 2 21.79 -13.56 0.48
CA VAL A 2 21.05 -13.42 1.76
C VAL A 2 19.56 -13.83 1.66
N TYR A 3 19.02 -13.85 0.45
CA TYR A 3 17.60 -14.07 0.18
C TYR A 3 17.25 -15.41 -0.50
N GLY A 4 18.22 -16.31 -0.71
CA GLY A 4 17.99 -17.57 -1.42
C GLY A 4 18.00 -17.45 -2.96
N LYS A 5 17.71 -18.56 -3.65
CA LYS A 5 17.60 -18.63 -5.12
C LYS A 5 16.15 -18.34 -5.56
N LYS A 6 15.98 -17.63 -6.68
CA LYS A 6 14.66 -17.42 -7.33
C LYS A 6 14.00 -18.77 -7.65
N GLY A 7 12.68 -18.86 -7.49
CA GLY A 7 11.92 -20.10 -7.68
C GLY A 7 11.95 -21.05 -6.47
N THR A 8 12.45 -20.60 -5.32
CA THR A 8 12.29 -21.33 -4.06
C THR A 8 11.12 -20.71 -3.29
N LYS A 9 10.30 -21.55 -2.64
CA LYS A 9 9.13 -21.10 -1.87
C LYS A 9 9.46 -19.92 -0.92
N ARG A 10 10.60 -20.00 -0.22
CA ARG A 10 11.09 -18.93 0.67
C ARG A 10 11.37 -17.62 -0.06
N ARG A 11 12.00 -17.67 -1.24
CA ARG A 11 12.31 -16.46 -2.03
C ARG A 11 11.03 -15.86 -2.61
N ASP A 12 10.09 -16.69 -3.05
CA ASP A 12 8.82 -16.25 -3.63
C ASP A 12 7.89 -15.63 -2.57
N GLU A 13 7.89 -16.16 -1.34
CA GLU A 13 7.22 -15.55 -0.19
C GLU A 13 7.84 -14.19 0.17
N LEU A 14 9.16 -14.11 0.24
CA LEU A 14 9.87 -12.83 0.47
C LEU A 14 9.56 -11.79 -0.61
N GLU A 15 9.47 -12.20 -1.87
CA GLU A 15 9.11 -11.29 -2.97
C GLU A 15 7.66 -10.78 -2.83
N ARG A 16 6.70 -11.64 -2.44
CA ARG A 16 5.32 -11.22 -2.17
C ARG A 16 5.20 -10.24 -1.00
N ASP A 17 5.92 -10.49 0.09
CA ASP A 17 5.96 -9.59 1.24
C ASP A 17 6.57 -8.24 0.87
N PHE A 18 7.62 -8.26 0.04
CA PHE A 18 8.26 -7.05 -0.48
C PHE A 18 7.34 -6.21 -1.36
N GLU A 19 6.57 -6.83 -2.28
CA GLU A 19 5.60 -6.10 -3.10
C GLU A 19 4.48 -5.48 -2.24
N SER A 20 4.02 -6.18 -1.20
CA SER A 20 3.03 -5.61 -0.26
C SER A 20 3.58 -4.40 0.49
N PHE A 21 4.85 -4.45 0.91
CA PHE A 21 5.54 -3.32 1.53
C PHE A 21 5.66 -2.13 0.56
N LYS A 22 6.00 -2.39 -0.71
CA LYS A 22 6.14 -1.36 -1.74
C LYS A 22 4.85 -0.56 -1.95
N ILE A 23 3.69 -1.21 -1.92
CA ILE A 23 2.38 -0.53 -2.03
C ILE A 23 2.19 0.46 -0.88
N GLY A 24 2.44 0.05 0.37
CA GLY A 24 2.31 0.93 1.54
C GLY A 24 3.21 2.17 1.44
N MET A 25 4.45 1.98 0.97
CA MET A 25 5.39 3.07 0.73
C MET A 25 4.93 4.03 -0.38
N LEU A 26 4.37 3.53 -1.48
CA LEU A 26 3.82 4.36 -2.56
C LEU A 26 2.66 5.23 -2.06
N LEU A 27 1.75 4.65 -1.27
CA LEU A 27 0.63 5.40 -0.68
C LEU A 27 1.12 6.50 0.28
N ARG A 28 2.14 6.18 1.09
CA ARG A 28 2.77 7.16 1.98
C ARG A 28 3.37 8.33 1.21
N ASN A 29 4.13 8.05 0.15
CA ASN A 29 4.74 9.09 -0.67
C ASN A 29 3.69 9.99 -1.31
N ALA A 30 2.65 9.41 -1.90
CA ALA A 30 1.56 10.17 -2.51
C ALA A 30 0.82 11.04 -1.47
N ARG A 31 0.62 10.56 -0.24
CA ARG A 31 0.06 11.36 0.86
C ARG A 31 0.96 12.54 1.20
N GLU A 32 2.27 12.32 1.31
CA GLU A 32 3.25 13.35 1.66
C GLU A 32 3.38 14.41 0.55
N GLU A 33 3.33 14.01 -0.72
CA GLU A 33 3.28 14.93 -1.88
C GLU A 33 2.04 15.83 -1.85
N LYS A 34 0.90 15.28 -1.41
CA LYS A 34 -0.34 16.04 -1.17
C LYS A 34 -0.31 16.88 0.11
N LYS A 35 0.79 16.83 0.87
CA LYS A 35 0.98 17.53 2.16
C LYS A 35 -0.08 17.18 3.21
N LEU A 36 -0.57 15.95 3.18
CA LEU A 36 -1.55 15.45 4.14
C LEU A 36 -0.87 14.70 5.28
N THR A 37 -1.37 14.88 6.49
CA THR A 37 -1.07 13.97 7.62
C THR A 37 -1.86 12.67 7.50
N GLN A 38 -1.45 11.64 8.24
CA GLN A 38 -2.20 10.37 8.32
C GLN A 38 -3.60 10.56 8.90
N GLU A 39 -3.80 11.53 9.79
CA GLU A 39 -5.12 11.83 10.37
C GLU A 39 -6.02 12.44 9.30
N GLN A 40 -5.54 13.47 8.59
CA GLN A 40 -6.30 14.13 7.51
C GLN A 40 -6.67 13.16 6.39
N LEU A 41 -5.74 12.29 5.96
CA LEU A 41 -6.09 11.25 4.98
C LEU A 41 -7.16 10.30 5.53
N GLY A 42 -7.07 9.92 6.80
CA GLY A 42 -8.06 9.11 7.48
C GLY A 42 -9.45 9.76 7.48
N GLU A 43 -9.54 11.04 7.84
CA GLU A 43 -10.77 11.82 7.84
C GLU A 43 -11.43 11.85 6.45
N LEU A 44 -10.65 12.07 5.38
CA LEU A 44 -11.15 12.08 3.99
C LEU A 44 -11.83 10.77 3.58
N ILE A 45 -11.36 9.64 4.12
CA ILE A 45 -11.87 8.30 3.76
C ILE A 45 -12.69 7.63 4.87
N ASP A 46 -13.05 8.38 5.92
CA ASP A 46 -13.78 7.87 7.10
C ASP A 46 -13.06 6.68 7.77
N LYS A 47 -11.77 6.88 8.08
CA LYS A 47 -10.90 5.91 8.78
C LYS A 47 -10.07 6.61 9.84
N LYS A 48 -9.68 5.85 10.86
CA LYS A 48 -8.77 6.32 11.92
C LYS A 48 -7.34 6.48 11.37
N ARG A 49 -6.56 7.45 11.89
CA ARG A 49 -5.11 7.56 11.60
C ARG A 49 -4.33 6.27 11.80
N THR A 50 -4.67 5.47 12.82
CA THR A 50 -4.00 4.17 13.07
C THR A 50 -4.22 3.16 11.94
N TYR A 51 -5.33 3.27 11.22
CA TYR A 51 -5.58 2.47 10.02
C TYR A 51 -4.65 2.89 8.88
N ILE A 52 -4.55 4.19 8.60
CA ILE A 52 -3.63 4.74 7.59
C ILE A 52 -2.18 4.36 7.91
N SER A 53 -1.76 4.52 9.17
CA SER A 53 -0.44 4.12 9.63
C SER A 53 -0.15 2.63 9.41
N ARG A 54 -1.14 1.75 9.62
CA ARG A 54 -0.99 0.32 9.35
C ARG A 54 -0.83 0.04 7.85
N VAL A 55 -1.66 0.66 7.01
CA VAL A 55 -1.60 0.50 5.55
C VAL A 55 -0.23 0.93 5.01
N GLU A 56 0.29 2.07 5.47
CA GLU A 56 1.57 2.61 5.00
C GLU A 56 2.79 1.79 5.47
N ASN A 57 2.74 1.20 6.66
CA ASN A 57 3.89 0.49 7.25
C ASN A 57 3.85 -1.03 7.07
N ASN A 58 2.67 -1.62 6.87
CA ASN A 58 2.47 -3.06 6.88
C ASN A 58 1.36 -3.44 5.89
N GLY A 59 1.52 -3.04 4.62
CA GLY A 59 0.53 -3.16 3.53
C GLY A 59 0.02 -4.58 3.22
N SER A 60 0.46 -5.59 3.96
CA SER A 60 -0.08 -6.93 3.98
C SER A 60 -1.56 -6.91 4.43
N ASN A 61 -2.45 -7.37 3.55
CA ASN A 61 -3.93 -7.37 3.67
C ASN A 61 -4.67 -6.08 3.25
N LEU A 62 -4.09 -5.26 2.38
CA LEU A 62 -4.85 -4.20 1.72
C LEU A 62 -5.89 -4.79 0.76
N THR A 63 -7.17 -4.48 0.96
CA THR A 63 -8.22 -4.84 -0.02
C THR A 63 -8.22 -3.86 -1.19
N LEU A 64 -8.68 -4.29 -2.37
CA LEU A 64 -8.87 -3.39 -3.51
C LEU A 64 -9.79 -2.22 -3.16
N LYS A 65 -10.89 -2.48 -2.42
CA LYS A 65 -11.79 -1.42 -1.95
C LYS A 65 -11.03 -0.36 -1.16
N THR A 66 -10.18 -0.77 -0.23
CA THR A 66 -9.36 0.16 0.55
C THR A 66 -8.40 0.95 -0.33
N LEU A 67 -7.77 0.28 -1.32
CA LEU A 67 -6.87 0.94 -2.25
C LEU A 67 -7.61 2.04 -3.04
N TYR A 68 -8.82 1.74 -3.54
CA TYR A 68 -9.68 2.73 -4.21
C TYR A 68 -10.09 3.87 -3.27
N ASP A 69 -10.53 3.56 -2.04
CA ASP A 69 -10.89 4.58 -1.05
C ASP A 69 -9.70 5.52 -0.78
N ILE A 70 -8.49 4.99 -0.57
CA ILE A 70 -7.30 5.81 -0.31
C ILE A 70 -6.91 6.62 -1.55
N VAL A 71 -6.76 5.97 -2.70
CA VAL A 71 -6.18 6.59 -3.89
C VAL A 71 -7.16 7.55 -4.55
N GLU A 72 -8.39 7.12 -4.81
CA GLU A 72 -9.34 7.91 -5.59
C GLU A 72 -10.08 8.93 -4.73
N LYS A 73 -10.58 8.51 -3.56
CA LYS A 73 -11.31 9.41 -2.65
C LYS A 73 -10.36 10.24 -1.78
N GLY A 74 -9.32 9.63 -1.22
CA GLY A 74 -8.40 10.30 -0.29
C GLY A 74 -7.34 11.16 -0.99
N LEU A 75 -6.72 10.65 -2.05
CA LEU A 75 -5.58 11.31 -2.72
C LEU A 75 -5.96 11.98 -4.05
N GLY A 76 -7.14 11.67 -4.60
CA GLY A 76 -7.60 12.19 -5.90
C GLY A 76 -6.78 11.65 -7.08
N GLY A 77 -6.23 10.45 -6.96
CA GLY A 77 -5.53 9.72 -8.01
C GLY A 77 -6.45 8.71 -8.72
N LYS A 78 -5.83 7.78 -9.45
CA LYS A 78 -6.51 6.69 -10.15
C LYS A 78 -5.73 5.39 -9.93
N VAL A 79 -6.45 4.30 -9.68
CA VAL A 79 -5.84 2.97 -9.57
C VAL A 79 -5.87 2.28 -10.93
N GLU A 80 -4.71 1.79 -11.39
CA GLU A 80 -4.59 0.96 -12.59
C GLU A 80 -4.03 -0.41 -12.21
N ILE A 81 -4.75 -1.47 -12.60
CA ILE A 81 -4.40 -2.87 -12.27
C ILE A 81 -4.20 -3.62 -13.58
N THR A 82 -3.03 -4.21 -13.75
CA THR A 82 -2.69 -5.06 -14.88
C THR A 82 -2.46 -6.48 -14.40
N ILE A 83 -3.09 -7.44 -15.08
CA ILE A 83 -2.89 -8.87 -14.83
C ILE A 83 -2.18 -9.45 -16.06
N SER A 84 -1.04 -10.10 -15.84
CA SER A 84 -0.30 -10.84 -16.87
C SER A 84 -0.33 -12.33 -16.52
N LEU A 85 -0.54 -13.18 -17.53
CA LEU A 85 -0.58 -14.64 -17.41
C LEU A 85 0.75 -15.27 -17.82
#